data_AF-A0AB37T817-F1
#
_entry.id   AF-A0AB37T817-F1
#
_cell.length_a   1.000
_cell.length_b   1.000
_cell.length_c   1.000
_cell.angle_alpha   90.00
_cell.angle_beta   90.00
_cell.angle_gamma   90.00
#
_symmetry.space_group_name_H-M   'P 1'
#
loop_
_entity.id
_entity.type
_entity.pdbx_description
1 polymer ?
#
loop_
_entity_poly.entity_id
_entity_poly.type
_entity_poly.pdbx_seq_one_letter_code
_entity_poly.pdbx_strand_id
1 'polypeptide(L)'
;MARLPLPPARSVLVKELHRTNDVVTVHPGTRLVRIFTAHGNHPQQWNSFRYSGPLPHGRFDPQTPGRGGRPVTDPGNGVLYFGLTVRTSIAEVFQTTSTVDRKSRGPRLVVVRPTRTLRLLDLAGLWPTRVGASQEISSGPKKITQAWARAIRAAFGDLDGVWYRSSMDSGGPALALWDPPAGNSLPVAPDVLLPLDHPGLDVPLGRVCEELNYTLLS
;
A
#
# COMPACT_ATOMS: atom_id res chain seq x y z
N MET A 1 -12.86 -19.42 15.85
CA MET A 1 -11.38 -19.36 15.65
C MET A 1 -11.08 -18.07 14.91
N ALA A 2 -10.19 -17.20 15.40
CA ALA A 2 -9.89 -15.94 14.73
C ALA A 2 -9.19 -16.22 13.39
N ARG A 3 -9.76 -15.74 12.29
CA ARG A 3 -9.22 -15.97 10.94
C ARG A 3 -7.92 -15.18 10.68
N LEU A 4 -7.62 -14.16 11.48
CA LEU A 4 -6.34 -13.44 11.47
C LEU A 4 -5.83 -13.20 12.91
N PRO A 5 -4.99 -14.10 13.47
CA PRO A 5 -4.37 -13.89 14.78
C PRO A 5 -3.26 -12.83 14.71
N LEU A 6 -2.69 -12.49 15.87
CA LEU A 6 -1.42 -11.76 15.93
C LEU A 6 -0.29 -12.60 15.29
N PRO A 7 0.75 -11.95 14.73
CA PRO A 7 1.86 -12.67 14.10
C PRO A 7 2.54 -13.62 15.10
N PRO A 8 2.96 -14.82 14.66
CA PRO A 8 3.72 -15.75 15.50
C PRO A 8 5.15 -15.22 15.74
N ALA A 9 5.92 -16.00 16.50
CA ALA A 9 7.33 -15.70 16.73
C ALA A 9 8.14 -15.64 15.42
N ARG A 10 9.19 -14.81 15.40
CA ARG A 10 10.09 -14.64 14.25
C ARG A 10 10.62 -15.96 13.68
N SER A 11 10.91 -16.94 14.53
CA SER A 11 11.40 -18.26 14.11
C SER A 11 10.42 -18.99 13.20
N VAL A 12 9.11 -18.89 13.46
CA VAL A 12 8.06 -19.47 12.61
C VAL A 12 8.00 -18.76 11.27
N LEU A 13 8.04 -17.42 11.28
CA LEU A 13 8.04 -16.62 10.04
C LEU A 13 9.20 -17.01 9.12
N VAL A 14 10.41 -17.09 9.67
CA VAL A 14 11.62 -17.39 8.91
C VAL A 14 11.63 -18.84 8.41
N LYS A 15 11.18 -19.80 9.23
CA LYS A 15 11.15 -21.22 8.88
C LYS A 15 10.25 -21.49 7.66
N GLU A 16 9.10 -20.83 7.58
CA GLU A 16 8.07 -21.11 6.56
C GLU A 16 8.22 -20.26 5.29
N LEU A 17 9.26 -19.41 5.19
CA LEU A 17 9.52 -18.58 4.01
C LEU A 17 10.26 -19.37 2.93
N HIS A 18 9.57 -19.62 1.82
CA HIS A 18 10.14 -20.16 0.60
C HIS A 18 10.38 -19.02 -0.40
N ARG A 19 11.58 -18.40 -0.36
CA ARG A 19 11.89 -17.17 -1.12
C ARG A 19 11.59 -17.24 -2.62
N THR A 20 11.67 -18.41 -3.24
CA THR A 20 11.37 -18.59 -4.67
C THR A 20 9.88 -18.49 -4.99
N ASN A 21 9.02 -18.82 -4.04
CA ASN A 21 7.57 -18.92 -4.25
C ASN A 21 6.79 -17.83 -3.51
N ASP A 22 7.37 -17.26 -2.45
CA ASP A 22 6.69 -16.34 -1.54
C ASP A 22 7.14 -14.89 -1.69
N VAL A 23 8.06 -14.61 -2.61
CA VAL A 23 8.53 -13.25 -2.89
C VAL A 23 8.13 -12.88 -4.31
N VAL A 24 7.25 -11.89 -4.43
CA VAL A 24 6.93 -11.26 -5.71
C VAL A 24 8.07 -10.35 -6.10
N THR A 25 8.52 -10.48 -7.34
CA THR A 25 9.44 -9.55 -7.96
C THR A 25 8.68 -8.55 -8.82
N VAL A 26 8.90 -7.27 -8.57
CA VAL A 26 8.32 -6.18 -9.38
C VAL A 26 9.44 -5.55 -10.18
N HIS A 27 9.48 -5.87 -11.47
CA HIS A 27 10.55 -5.41 -12.35
C HIS A 27 10.40 -3.92 -12.71
N PRO A 28 11.49 -3.26 -13.14
CA PRO A 28 11.45 -1.87 -13.62
C PRO A 28 10.45 -1.59 -14.75
N GLY A 29 10.01 -2.61 -15.50
CA GLY A 29 8.96 -2.44 -16.51
C GLY A 29 7.55 -2.21 -15.94
N THR A 30 7.32 -2.55 -14.67
CA THR A 30 5.99 -2.55 -14.05
C THR A 30 5.57 -1.15 -13.65
N ARG A 31 4.38 -0.73 -14.09
CA ARG A 31 3.77 0.55 -13.70
C ARG A 31 3.18 0.45 -12.31
N LEU A 32 3.60 1.33 -11.42
CA LEU A 32 3.01 1.55 -10.11
C LEU A 32 2.15 2.81 -10.16
N VAL A 33 0.94 2.71 -9.61
CA VAL A 33 -0.06 3.78 -9.65
C VAL A 33 -0.38 4.22 -8.23
N ARG A 34 -0.47 5.53 -8.01
CA ARG A 34 -0.87 6.10 -6.73
C ARG A 34 -1.74 7.33 -6.94
N ILE A 35 -2.71 7.49 -6.04
CA ILE A 35 -3.46 8.72 -5.84
C ILE A 35 -3.02 9.32 -4.50
N PHE A 36 -2.71 10.61 -4.47
CA PHE A 36 -2.29 11.30 -3.24
C PHE A 36 -2.82 12.74 -3.23
N THR A 37 -2.98 13.33 -2.04
CA THR A 37 -3.42 14.73 -1.89
C THR A 37 -2.22 15.66 -1.79
N ALA A 38 -2.09 16.62 -2.71
CA ALA A 38 -0.98 17.58 -2.74
C ALA A 38 -1.19 18.80 -1.82
N HIS A 39 -2.40 18.99 -1.30
CA HIS A 39 -2.76 20.12 -0.43
C HIS A 39 -3.47 19.64 0.86
N GLY A 40 -3.73 20.57 1.78
CA GLY A 40 -4.35 20.32 3.09
C GLY A 40 -3.34 20.31 4.24
N ASN A 41 -3.74 19.80 5.40
CA ASN A 41 -2.95 19.88 6.64
C ASN A 41 -1.64 19.07 6.60
N HIS A 42 -1.62 18.01 5.78
CA HIS A 42 -0.47 17.13 5.62
C HIS A 42 -0.28 16.83 4.12
N PRO A 43 0.23 17.79 3.34
CA PRO A 43 0.42 17.61 1.91
C PRO A 43 1.42 16.49 1.65
N GLN A 44 1.11 15.61 0.70
CA GLN A 44 1.96 14.49 0.31
C GLN A 44 2.69 14.80 -0.99
N GLN A 45 3.87 14.20 -1.15
CA GLN A 45 4.53 14.09 -2.44
C GLN A 45 4.38 12.66 -2.97
N TRP A 46 4.45 12.52 -4.28
CA TRP A 46 4.28 11.24 -4.96
C TRP A 46 5.38 10.22 -4.61
N ASN A 47 6.60 10.70 -4.33
CA ASN A 47 7.80 9.90 -4.06
C ASN A 47 8.28 9.89 -2.60
N SER A 48 7.57 10.56 -1.69
CA SER A 48 7.99 10.58 -0.28
C SER A 48 7.33 9.47 0.53
N PHE A 49 8.15 8.67 1.21
CA PHE A 49 7.70 7.75 2.23
C PHE A 49 7.15 8.52 3.44
N ARG A 50 6.10 7.98 4.05
CA ARG A 50 5.56 8.51 5.31
C ARG A 50 6.25 7.83 6.48
N TYR A 51 6.87 8.61 7.35
CA TYR A 51 7.51 8.14 8.60
C TYR A 51 6.68 8.41 9.85
N SER A 52 5.54 9.08 9.72
CA SER A 52 4.57 9.24 10.81
C SER A 52 3.54 8.11 10.77
N GLY A 53 3.35 7.43 11.90
CA GLY A 53 2.43 6.29 11.98
C GLY A 53 2.52 5.52 13.30
N PRO A 54 1.86 4.36 13.38
CA PRO A 54 0.96 3.83 12.37
C PRO A 54 -0.35 4.65 12.34
N LEU A 55 -0.85 4.97 11.15
CA LEU A 55 -2.10 5.71 11.00
C LEU A 55 -3.29 4.74 11.00
N PRO A 56 -4.48 5.13 11.53
CA PRO A 56 -5.65 4.25 11.56
C PRO A 56 -6.08 3.70 10.20
N HIS A 57 -5.78 4.40 9.11
CA HIS A 57 -6.10 3.98 7.74
C HIS A 57 -4.97 3.19 7.04
N GLY A 58 -3.75 3.17 7.57
CA GLY A 58 -2.61 2.48 6.95
C GLY A 58 -2.60 0.99 7.29
N ARG A 59 -2.90 0.11 6.32
CA ARG A 59 -3.05 -1.33 6.57
C ARG A 59 -1.74 -2.01 6.97
N PHE A 60 -0.65 -1.66 6.31
CA PHE A 60 0.67 -2.28 6.50
C PHE A 60 1.72 -1.27 6.94
N ASP A 61 1.31 -0.37 7.84
CA ASP A 61 2.19 0.60 8.47
C ASP A 61 3.21 -0.11 9.38
N PRO A 62 4.52 0.04 9.11
CA PRO A 62 5.57 -0.60 9.88
C PRO A 62 5.97 0.20 11.14
N GLN A 63 5.46 1.42 11.31
CA GLN A 63 5.85 2.25 12.46
C GLN A 63 5.38 1.63 13.78
N THR A 64 6.19 1.75 14.82
CA THR A 64 5.82 1.30 16.16
C THR A 64 4.90 2.32 16.82
N PRO A 65 3.68 1.96 17.25
CA PRO A 65 2.79 2.92 17.90
C PRO A 65 3.37 3.41 19.22
N GLY A 66 3.18 4.70 19.50
CA GLY A 66 3.50 5.29 20.79
C GLY A 66 2.53 4.85 21.89
N ARG A 67 2.74 5.40 23.09
CA ARG A 67 1.89 5.12 24.27
C ARG A 67 0.41 5.31 23.94
N GLY A 68 -0.40 4.29 24.23
CA GLY A 68 -1.84 4.31 23.98
C GLY A 68 -2.23 4.16 22.50
N GLY A 69 -1.33 3.70 21.62
CA GLY A 69 -1.63 3.50 20.20
C GLY A 69 -1.52 4.74 19.33
N ARG A 70 -0.94 5.83 19.85
CA ARG A 70 -0.84 7.11 19.15
C ARG A 70 0.19 7.04 18.01
N PRO A 71 -0.06 7.69 16.87
CA PRO A 71 0.96 7.86 15.84
C PRO A 71 2.18 8.61 16.39
N VAL A 72 3.36 8.20 15.95
CA VAL A 72 4.66 8.80 16.26
C VAL A 72 5.46 8.99 14.97
N THR A 73 6.47 9.85 15.02
CA THR A 73 7.48 9.91 13.96
C THR A 73 8.51 8.82 14.21
N ASP A 74 8.72 7.94 13.22
CA ASP A 74 9.63 6.81 13.26
C ASP A 74 10.50 6.83 11.98
N PRO A 75 11.65 7.53 12.01
CA PRO A 75 12.50 7.75 10.81
C PRO A 75 13.08 6.48 10.20
N GLY A 76 13.10 5.36 10.92
CA GLY A 76 13.58 4.07 10.41
C GLY A 76 12.50 3.23 9.71
N ASN A 77 11.26 3.71 9.70
CA ASN A 77 10.10 2.95 9.25
C ASN A 77 9.24 3.83 8.34
N GLY A 78 9.71 4.08 7.12
CA GLY A 78 8.92 4.72 6.07
C GLY A 78 7.93 3.76 5.44
N VAL A 79 6.76 4.25 5.01
CA VAL A 79 5.80 3.48 4.21
C VAL A 79 5.26 4.27 3.02
N LEU A 80 5.06 3.58 1.90
CA LEU A 80 4.48 4.13 0.68
C LEU A 80 3.60 3.12 -0.03
N TYR A 81 2.40 3.54 -0.45
CA TYR A 81 1.41 2.63 -1.03
C TYR A 81 1.22 2.88 -2.52
N PHE A 82 1.11 1.79 -3.28
CA PHE A 82 0.79 1.79 -4.71
C PHE A 82 -0.23 0.70 -5.03
N GLY A 83 -1.06 0.93 -6.05
CA GLY A 83 -1.72 -0.14 -6.80
C GLY A 83 -0.98 -0.39 -8.12
N LEU A 84 -1.44 -1.38 -8.88
CA LEU A 84 -0.98 -1.57 -10.27
C LEU A 84 -1.91 -0.94 -11.32
N THR A 85 -3.07 -0.46 -10.90
CA THR A 85 -4.05 0.18 -11.79
C THR A 85 -4.61 1.46 -11.16
N VAL A 86 -5.15 2.32 -12.03
CA VAL A 86 -5.90 3.51 -11.59
C VAL A 86 -7.13 3.08 -10.77
N ARG A 87 -7.87 2.08 -11.23
CA ARG A 87 -9.05 1.54 -10.54
C ARG A 87 -8.76 1.09 -9.12
N THR A 88 -7.72 0.27 -8.91
CA THR A 88 -7.30 -0.16 -7.57
C THR A 88 -6.91 1.04 -6.69
N SER A 89 -6.20 2.02 -7.26
CA SER A 89 -5.79 3.21 -6.52
C SER A 89 -6.97 4.10 -6.11
N ILE A 90 -7.96 4.26 -6.99
CA ILE A 90 -9.20 4.99 -6.72
C ILE A 90 -10.03 4.25 -5.65
N ALA A 91 -10.22 2.95 -5.83
CA ALA A 91 -10.97 2.11 -4.89
C ALA A 91 -10.38 2.21 -3.47
N GLU A 92 -9.06 2.11 -3.32
CA GLU A 92 -8.41 2.19 -2.02
C GLU A 92 -8.45 3.59 -1.40
N VAL A 93 -8.22 4.65 -2.18
CA VAL A 93 -8.18 6.02 -1.65
C VAL A 93 -9.56 6.54 -1.26
N PHE A 94 -10.59 6.23 -2.04
CA PHE A 94 -11.95 6.73 -1.83
C PHE A 94 -12.88 5.70 -1.15
N GLN A 95 -12.32 4.61 -0.62
CA GLN A 95 -13.08 3.50 -0.03
C GLN A 95 -14.11 3.89 1.03
N THR A 96 -13.82 4.94 1.82
CA THR A 96 -14.68 5.36 2.93
C THR A 96 -15.89 6.15 2.47
N THR A 97 -15.75 6.96 1.41
CA THR A 97 -16.80 7.86 0.95
C THR A 97 -17.52 7.35 -0.30
N SER A 98 -16.91 6.40 -1.03
CA SER A 98 -17.34 6.00 -2.38
C SER A 98 -17.60 7.20 -3.30
N THR A 99 -16.89 8.30 -3.03
CA THR A 99 -17.07 9.59 -3.70
C THR A 99 -15.70 10.12 -4.08
N VAL A 100 -15.48 10.27 -5.39
CA VAL A 100 -14.24 10.79 -5.97
C VAL A 100 -14.36 12.30 -6.13
N ASP A 101 -13.97 13.03 -5.08
CA ASP A 101 -13.73 14.47 -5.14
C ASP A 101 -12.36 14.73 -5.77
N ARG A 102 -12.36 15.34 -6.95
CA ARG A 102 -11.15 15.57 -7.76
C ARG A 102 -10.47 16.91 -7.49
N LYS A 103 -11.10 17.79 -6.71
CA LYS A 103 -10.65 19.18 -6.51
C LYS A 103 -10.21 19.42 -5.08
N SER A 104 -10.99 18.96 -4.10
CA SER A 104 -10.68 19.19 -2.69
C SER A 104 -9.33 18.59 -2.32
N ARG A 105 -8.45 19.41 -1.72
CA ARG A 105 -7.08 19.04 -1.33
C ARG A 105 -6.15 18.65 -2.49
N GLY A 106 -6.55 18.95 -3.74
CA GLY A 106 -5.75 18.72 -4.94
C GLY A 106 -5.23 17.30 -5.07
N PRO A 107 -6.10 16.28 -5.18
CA PRO A 107 -5.68 14.92 -5.44
C PRO A 107 -4.95 14.86 -6.79
N ARG A 108 -3.89 14.07 -6.83
CA ARG A 108 -3.08 13.85 -8.02
C ARG A 108 -2.93 12.37 -8.30
N LEU A 109 -2.98 12.04 -9.58
CA LEU A 109 -2.62 10.73 -10.11
C LEU A 109 -1.15 10.75 -10.49
N VAL A 110 -0.41 9.74 -10.03
CA VAL A 110 0.95 9.47 -10.46
C VAL A 110 1.08 8.04 -10.99
N VAL A 111 1.85 7.89 -12.06
CA VAL A 111 2.33 6.61 -12.57
C VAL A 111 3.85 6.64 -12.62
N VAL A 112 4.49 5.64 -12.03
CA VAL A 112 5.95 5.50 -11.99
C VAL A 112 6.36 4.08 -12.34
N ARG A 113 7.64 3.91 -12.66
CA ARG A 113 8.31 2.63 -12.74
C ARG A 113 9.48 2.60 -11.76
N PRO A 114 9.67 1.52 -10.98
CA PRO A 114 10.77 1.46 -10.05
C PRO A 114 12.11 1.41 -10.81
N THR A 115 13.16 1.97 -10.24
CA THR A 115 14.51 2.04 -10.86
C THR A 115 15.27 0.72 -10.78
N ARG A 116 14.82 -0.19 -9.93
CA ARG A 116 15.35 -1.56 -9.76
C ARG A 116 14.22 -2.54 -9.50
N THR A 117 14.51 -3.83 -9.61
CA THR A 117 13.56 -4.86 -9.17
C THR A 117 13.29 -4.72 -7.67
N LEU A 118 12.00 -4.67 -7.31
CA LEU A 118 11.54 -4.74 -5.92
C LEU A 118 11.28 -6.18 -5.53
N ARG A 119 11.55 -6.52 -4.28
CA ARG A 119 11.29 -7.84 -3.68
C ARG A 119 10.28 -7.70 -2.56
N LEU A 120 9.08 -8.21 -2.76
CA LEU A 120 7.95 -8.02 -1.84
C LEU A 120 7.46 -9.36 -1.32
N LEU A 121 7.17 -9.46 -0.04
CA LEU A 121 6.54 -10.67 0.50
C LEU A 121 5.12 -10.80 -0.05
N ASP A 122 4.80 -11.96 -0.61
CA ASP A 122 3.47 -12.27 -1.13
C ASP A 122 2.49 -12.63 -0.02
N LEU A 123 1.60 -11.68 0.32
CA LEU A 123 0.50 -11.91 1.26
C LEU A 123 -0.77 -12.41 0.58
N ALA A 124 -0.80 -12.47 -0.76
CA ALA A 124 -1.89 -13.06 -1.53
C ALA A 124 -1.71 -14.58 -1.73
N GLY A 125 -0.46 -15.04 -1.65
CA GLY A 125 -0.08 -16.45 -1.74
C GLY A 125 -0.35 -17.27 -0.48
N LEU A 126 0.31 -18.43 -0.39
CA LEU A 126 0.11 -19.41 0.68
C LEU A 126 0.96 -19.16 1.93
N TRP A 127 1.99 -18.29 1.86
CA TRP A 127 2.87 -18.01 3.00
C TRP A 127 2.08 -17.60 4.26
N PRO A 128 1.11 -16.66 4.21
CA PRO A 128 0.31 -16.30 5.39
C PRO A 128 -0.33 -17.53 6.06
N THR A 129 -0.87 -18.47 5.28
CA THR A 129 -1.50 -19.68 5.79
C THR A 129 -0.52 -20.62 6.49
N ARG A 130 0.69 -20.79 5.95
CA ARG A 130 1.73 -21.58 6.62
C ARG A 130 2.13 -21.01 7.98
N VAL A 131 2.09 -19.69 8.13
CA VAL A 131 2.42 -19.00 9.39
C VAL A 131 1.20 -18.70 10.27
N GLY A 132 0.03 -19.29 9.96
CA GLY A 132 -1.16 -19.22 10.81
C GLY A 132 -2.11 -18.04 10.57
N ALA A 133 -1.91 -17.26 9.50
CA ALA A 133 -2.85 -16.23 9.04
C ALA A 133 -3.73 -16.73 7.87
N SER A 134 -4.96 -16.25 7.78
CA SER A 134 -5.77 -16.42 6.56
C SER A 134 -5.63 -15.23 5.61
N GLN A 135 -6.34 -15.29 4.48
CA GLN A 135 -6.46 -14.19 3.52
C GLN A 135 -7.11 -12.93 4.11
N GLU A 136 -7.69 -13.00 5.31
CA GLU A 136 -8.09 -11.81 6.07
C GLU A 136 -6.91 -10.87 6.36
N ILE A 137 -5.65 -11.30 6.21
CA ILE A 137 -4.51 -10.37 6.27
C ILE A 137 -4.65 -9.18 5.28
N SER A 138 -5.39 -9.37 4.19
CA SER A 138 -5.64 -8.32 3.19
C SER A 138 -6.86 -7.43 3.48
N SER A 139 -7.79 -7.86 4.33
CA SER A 139 -9.08 -7.17 4.55
C SER A 139 -9.43 -6.89 6.02
N GLY A 140 -8.81 -7.61 6.95
CA GLY A 140 -9.10 -7.61 8.37
C GLY A 140 -8.69 -6.34 9.12
N PRO A 141 -8.78 -6.35 10.47
CA PRO A 141 -8.56 -5.16 11.28
C PRO A 141 -7.16 -4.58 11.10
N LYS A 142 -7.08 -3.29 10.75
CA LYS A 142 -5.81 -2.59 10.46
C LYS A 142 -4.80 -2.67 11.60
N LYS A 143 -5.25 -2.64 12.86
CA LYS A 143 -4.38 -2.82 14.03
C LYS A 143 -3.62 -4.16 14.02
N ILE A 144 -4.26 -5.23 13.53
CA ILE A 144 -3.66 -6.56 13.44
C ILE A 144 -2.71 -6.62 12.23
N THR A 145 -3.13 -6.12 11.06
CA THR A 145 -2.27 -6.11 9.86
C THR A 145 -1.03 -5.23 10.03
N GLN A 146 -1.12 -4.14 10.81
CA GLN A 146 0.03 -3.33 11.24
C GLN A 146 0.97 -4.10 12.17
N ALA A 147 0.45 -4.96 13.05
CA ALA A 147 1.27 -5.86 13.85
C ALA A 147 2.02 -6.87 12.97
N TRP A 148 1.33 -7.42 11.96
CA TRP A 148 1.96 -8.25 10.94
C TRP A 148 3.04 -7.50 10.15
N ALA A 149 2.79 -6.27 9.71
CA ALA A 149 3.78 -5.44 8.99
C ALA A 149 5.08 -5.29 9.80
N ARG A 150 4.97 -4.97 11.10
CA ARG A 150 6.13 -4.89 12.00
C ARG A 150 6.87 -6.21 12.14
N ALA A 151 6.14 -7.31 12.35
CA ALA A 151 6.74 -8.64 12.51
C ALA A 151 7.45 -9.12 11.24
N ILE A 152 6.82 -8.92 10.08
CA ILE A 152 7.39 -9.22 8.76
C ILE A 152 8.66 -8.41 8.54
N ARG A 153 8.61 -7.09 8.76
CA ARG A 153 9.76 -6.20 8.58
C ARG A 153 10.93 -6.57 9.49
N ALA A 154 10.66 -6.90 10.75
CA ALA A 154 11.69 -7.36 11.70
C ALA A 154 12.27 -8.74 11.32
N ALA A 155 11.49 -9.61 10.70
CA ALA A 155 11.95 -10.91 10.22
C ALA A 155 12.79 -10.80 8.94
N PHE A 156 12.39 -9.91 8.03
CA PHE A 156 12.89 -9.83 6.65
C PHE A 156 13.29 -8.40 6.26
N GLY A 157 14.34 -7.88 6.90
CA GLY A 157 14.82 -6.51 6.66
C GLY A 157 15.35 -6.25 5.23
N ASP A 158 15.55 -7.30 4.42
CA ASP A 158 16.00 -7.19 3.04
C ASP A 158 14.86 -7.06 2.01
N LEU A 159 13.59 -7.19 2.43
CA LEU A 159 12.45 -7.03 1.54
C LEU A 159 12.02 -5.56 1.43
N ASP A 160 11.63 -5.16 0.23
CA ASP A 160 11.18 -3.80 -0.08
C ASP A 160 9.79 -3.49 0.46
N GLY A 161 9.06 -4.48 0.98
CA GLY A 161 7.68 -4.33 1.42
C GLY A 161 6.84 -5.59 1.28
N VAL A 162 5.54 -5.39 1.15
CA VAL A 162 4.55 -6.47 0.98
C VAL A 162 3.68 -6.25 -0.25
N TRP A 163 3.33 -7.35 -0.91
CA TRP A 163 2.34 -7.44 -1.97
C TRP A 163 1.06 -8.05 -1.40
N TYR A 164 -0.08 -7.44 -1.64
CA TYR A 164 -1.36 -7.89 -1.08
C TYR A 164 -2.53 -7.63 -2.03
N ARG A 165 -3.68 -8.21 -1.68
CA ARG A 165 -4.93 -8.04 -2.42
C ARG A 165 -5.71 -6.84 -1.89
N SER A 166 -6.09 -5.93 -2.77
CA SER A 166 -7.02 -4.85 -2.40
C SER A 166 -8.33 -5.42 -1.88
N SER A 167 -8.77 -4.94 -0.71
CA SER A 167 -10.09 -5.30 -0.17
C SER A 167 -11.23 -4.55 -0.87
N MET A 168 -10.91 -3.56 -1.69
CA MET A 168 -11.86 -2.64 -2.34
C MET A 168 -11.98 -2.85 -3.84
N ASP A 169 -11.07 -3.62 -4.45
CA ASP A 169 -11.02 -3.83 -5.90
C ASP A 169 -11.00 -5.32 -6.28
N SER A 170 -11.89 -6.12 -5.70
CA SER A 170 -12.02 -7.57 -6.01
C SER A 170 -10.69 -8.35 -5.91
N GLY A 171 -9.79 -7.93 -5.02
CA GLY A 171 -8.46 -8.52 -4.87
C GLY A 171 -7.40 -8.02 -5.83
N GLY A 172 -7.62 -6.88 -6.50
CA GLY A 172 -6.64 -6.22 -7.36
C GLY A 172 -5.30 -6.01 -6.65
N PRO A 173 -4.15 -6.13 -7.34
CA PRO A 173 -2.83 -6.00 -6.72
C PRO A 173 -2.57 -4.63 -6.09
N ALA A 174 -2.13 -4.67 -4.83
CA ALA A 174 -1.68 -3.51 -4.07
C ALA A 174 -0.35 -3.81 -3.36
N LEU A 175 0.41 -2.75 -3.09
CA LEU A 175 1.76 -2.81 -2.57
C LEU A 175 1.90 -1.80 -1.43
N ALA A 176 2.56 -2.23 -0.36
CA ALA A 176 3.10 -1.33 0.65
C ALA A 176 4.62 -1.47 0.63
N LEU A 177 5.30 -0.46 0.10
CA LEU A 177 6.75 -0.35 0.13
C LEU A 177 7.19 0.20 1.48
N TRP A 178 8.34 -0.25 1.96
CA TRP A 178 8.93 0.24 3.19
C TRP A 178 10.35 0.76 2.99
N ASP A 179 10.66 1.88 3.65
CA ASP A 179 11.98 2.49 3.63
C ASP A 179 12.65 2.47 5.01
N PRO A 180 13.92 2.02 5.09
CA PRO A 180 14.67 1.23 4.10
C PRO A 180 14.05 -0.15 3.84
N PRO A 181 14.37 -0.85 2.73
CA PRO A 181 15.33 -0.46 1.69
C PRO A 181 14.72 0.23 0.47
N ALA A 182 13.40 0.42 0.39
CA ALA A 182 12.76 0.88 -0.84
C ALA A 182 12.93 2.39 -1.14
N GLY A 183 13.53 3.20 -0.27
CA GLY A 183 13.65 4.65 -0.45
C GLY A 183 14.41 5.08 -1.71
N ASN A 184 15.32 4.25 -2.21
CA ASN A 184 16.08 4.51 -3.44
C ASN A 184 15.48 3.85 -4.70
N SER A 185 14.28 3.26 -4.59
CA SER A 185 13.68 2.49 -5.68
C SER A 185 12.78 3.29 -6.61
N LEU A 186 12.49 4.55 -6.26
CA LEU A 186 11.66 5.44 -7.09
C LEU A 186 12.52 6.27 -8.05
N PRO A 187 12.00 6.59 -9.24
CA PRO A 187 12.72 7.39 -10.22
C PRO A 187 12.81 8.85 -9.78
N VAL A 188 13.67 9.62 -10.43
CA VAL A 188 13.78 11.07 -10.22
C VAL A 188 12.53 11.81 -10.73
N ALA A 189 11.93 11.31 -11.81
CA ALA A 189 10.70 11.86 -12.40
C ALA A 189 9.68 10.73 -12.67
N PRO A 190 8.37 11.01 -12.53
CA PRO A 190 7.34 10.03 -12.84
C PRO A 190 7.07 9.97 -14.36
N ASP A 191 6.49 8.87 -14.82
CA ASP A 191 6.02 8.75 -16.21
C ASP A 191 4.79 9.63 -16.46
N VAL A 192 3.91 9.72 -15.46
CA VAL A 192 2.70 10.53 -15.48
C VAL A 192 2.53 11.19 -14.11
N LEU A 193 2.24 12.49 -14.10
CA LEU A 193 1.80 13.21 -12.92
C LEU A 193 0.74 14.23 -13.33
N LEU A 194 -0.51 13.96 -12.99
CA LEU A 194 -1.66 14.79 -13.37
C LEU A 194 -2.49 15.13 -12.14
N PRO A 195 -3.06 16.35 -12.05
CA PRO A 195 -4.14 16.59 -11.10
C PRO A 195 -5.35 15.72 -11.50
N LEU A 196 -6.13 15.26 -10.52
CA LEU A 196 -7.20 14.30 -10.79
C LEU A 196 -8.37 14.92 -11.56
N ASP A 197 -8.49 16.25 -11.56
CA ASP A 197 -9.45 17.06 -12.33
C ASP A 197 -8.95 17.42 -13.74
N HIS A 198 -7.82 16.86 -14.19
CA HIS A 198 -7.34 17.06 -15.55
C HIS A 198 -8.39 16.56 -16.57
N PRO A 199 -8.79 17.34 -17.60
CA PRO A 199 -9.88 16.97 -18.52
C PRO A 199 -9.67 15.63 -19.24
N GLY A 200 -8.42 15.30 -19.57
CA GLY A 200 -8.07 14.00 -20.15
C GLY A 200 -8.38 12.78 -19.25
N LEU A 201 -8.71 12.99 -17.97
CA LEU A 201 -9.10 11.95 -17.03
C LEU A 201 -10.63 11.82 -16.86
N ASP A 202 -11.45 12.68 -17.46
CA ASP A 202 -12.91 12.67 -17.26
C ASP A 202 -13.54 11.34 -17.65
N VAL A 203 -13.34 10.91 -18.90
CA VAL A 203 -13.88 9.63 -19.41
C VAL A 203 -13.32 8.41 -18.66
N PRO A 204 -11.98 8.24 -18.49
CA PRO A 204 -11.47 7.06 -17.80
C PRO A 204 -11.84 7.02 -16.32
N LEU A 205 -11.90 8.16 -15.61
CA LEU A 205 -12.37 8.17 -14.22
C LEU A 205 -13.86 7.90 -14.12
N GLY A 206 -14.67 8.40 -15.06
CA GLY A 206 -16.10 8.07 -15.14
C GLY A 206 -16.33 6.57 -15.24
N ARG A 207 -15.62 5.88 -16.13
CA ARG A 207 -15.69 4.41 -16.27
C ARG A 207 -15.25 3.68 -15.01
N VAL A 208 -14.13 4.10 -14.41
CA VAL A 208 -13.65 3.52 -13.14
C VAL A 208 -14.68 3.69 -12.02
N CYS A 209 -15.31 4.86 -11.92
CA CYS A 209 -16.33 5.12 -10.92
C CYS A 209 -17.59 4.26 -11.18
N GLU A 210 -18.01 4.10 -12.43
CA GLU A 210 -19.11 3.21 -12.80
C GLU A 210 -18.83 1.75 -12.42
N GLU A 211 -17.64 1.24 -12.73
CA GLU A 211 -17.23 -0.14 -12.37
C GLU A 211 -17.19 -0.38 -10.86
N LEU A 212 -16.82 0.64 -10.08
CA LEU A 212 -16.75 0.56 -8.61
C LEU A 212 -18.06 0.94 -7.91
N ASN A 213 -19.06 1.41 -8.67
CA ASN A 213 -20.26 2.07 -8.14
C ASN A 213 -19.94 3.25 -7.19
N TYR A 214 -19.01 4.10 -7.60
CA TYR A 214 -18.61 5.33 -6.90
C TYR A 214 -19.20 6.55 -7.58
N THR A 215 -19.43 7.61 -6.81
CA THR A 215 -19.88 8.91 -7.33
C THR A 215 -18.68 9.75 -7.74
N LEU A 216 -18.62 10.17 -9.01
CA LEU A 216 -17.63 11.15 -9.47
C LEU A 216 -18.17 12.57 -9.26
N LEU A 217 -17.48 13.40 -8.48
CA LEU A 217 -17.84 14.81 -8.36
C LEU A 217 -17.28 15.62 -9.54
N SER A 218 -18.12 16.51 -10.05
CA SER A 218 -17.81 17.40 -11.17
C SER A 218 -16.85 18.52 -10.81
#